data_AF-A0A841L1J9-F1
#
_entry.id   AF-A0A841L1J9-F1
#
_cell.length_a   1.000
_cell.length_b   1.000
_cell.length_c   1.000
_cell.angle_alpha   90.00
_cell.angle_beta   90.00
_cell.angle_gamma   90.00
#
_symmetry.space_group_name_H-M   'P 1'
#
loop_
_entity.id
_entity.type
_entity.pdbx_description
1 polymer ?
#
loop_
_entity_poly.entity_id
_entity_poly.type
_entity_poly.pdbx_seq_one_letter_code
_entity_poly.pdbx_strand_id
1 'polypeptide(L)'
;MAVRFAATINAFNRGIEDMKPAAAVSLIEDWETALADVDVPGAKGIARDLASLRKQIESGSPDGERIAAIIGRLGESVSRIAPRADRNGEKLTTLAEVLNESGSAQADEEIDEAAAASARRKKAA
;
A
#
# COMPACT_ATOMS: atom_id res chain seq x y z
N MET A 1 18.02 -3.67 -1.67
CA MET A 1 17.03 -2.57 -1.48
C MET A 1 16.38 -2.12 -2.79
N ALA A 2 17.13 -1.62 -3.79
CA ALA A 2 16.57 -1.01 -5.00
C ALA A 2 15.66 -1.91 -5.88
N VAL A 3 15.95 -3.21 -5.98
CA VAL A 3 15.20 -4.15 -6.84
C VAL A 3 13.82 -4.49 -6.26
N ARG A 4 13.63 -4.29 -4.94
CA ARG A 4 12.42 -4.71 -4.20
C ARG A 4 11.26 -3.72 -4.36
N PHE A 5 11.58 -2.43 -4.49
CA PHE A 5 10.59 -1.35 -4.67
C PHE A 5 9.97 -1.35 -6.07
N ALA A 6 10.76 -1.66 -7.10
CA ALA A 6 10.27 -1.75 -8.47
C ALA A 6 9.23 -2.87 -8.65
N ALA A 7 9.37 -3.99 -7.92
CA ALA A 7 8.41 -5.09 -7.96
C ALA A 7 7.06 -4.71 -7.32
N THR A 8 7.09 -4.01 -6.18
CA THR A 8 5.89 -3.48 -5.53
C THR A 8 5.22 -2.40 -6.39
N ILE A 9 5.98 -1.43 -6.91
CA ILE A 9 5.46 -0.38 -7.81
C ILE A 9 4.83 -0.99 -9.07
N ASN A 10 5.47 -1.99 -9.67
CA ASN A 10 4.93 -2.65 -10.86
C ASN A 10 3.71 -3.54 -10.56
N ALA A 11 3.53 -3.99 -9.32
CA ALA A 11 2.33 -4.68 -8.88
C ALA A 11 1.14 -3.73 -8.70
N PHE A 12 1.40 -2.58 -8.08
CA PHE A 12 0.42 -1.50 -7.95
C PHE A 12 -0.02 -0.97 -9.32
N ASN A 13 0.92 -0.69 -10.22
CA ASN A 13 0.65 -0.21 -11.57
C ASN A 13 -0.09 -1.24 -12.46
N ARG A 14 -0.16 -2.51 -12.06
CA ARG A 14 -0.83 -3.58 -12.81
C ARG A 14 -2.19 -3.98 -12.23
N GLY A 15 -2.64 -3.30 -11.18
CA GLY A 15 -3.81 -3.70 -10.40
C GLY A 15 -3.42 -4.79 -9.39
N ILE A 16 -3.52 -4.45 -8.10
CA ILE A 16 -3.22 -5.39 -7.01
C ILE A 16 -4.15 -6.62 -7.05
N GLU A 17 -5.29 -6.51 -7.73
CA GLU A 17 -6.30 -7.54 -7.94
C GLU A 17 -5.77 -8.76 -8.71
N ASP A 18 -4.81 -8.54 -9.61
CA ASP A 18 -4.19 -9.61 -10.41
C ASP A 18 -2.95 -10.23 -9.73
N MET A 19 -2.50 -9.65 -8.61
CA MET A 19 -1.37 -10.19 -7.87
C MET A 19 -1.81 -11.37 -6.99
N LYS A 20 -1.16 -12.53 -7.19
CA LYS A 20 -1.37 -13.69 -6.32
C LYS A 20 -1.07 -13.32 -4.86
N PRO A 21 -1.95 -13.64 -3.88
CA PRO A 21 -1.75 -13.32 -2.48
C PRO A 21 -0.38 -13.73 -1.92
N ALA A 22 0.14 -14.89 -2.33
CA ALA A 22 1.47 -15.37 -1.93
C ALA A 22 2.62 -14.46 -2.38
N ALA A 23 2.51 -13.84 -3.56
CA ALA A 23 3.51 -12.89 -4.06
C ALA A 23 3.48 -11.59 -3.26
N ALA A 24 2.28 -11.11 -2.91
CA ALA A 24 2.12 -9.92 -2.08
C ALA A 24 2.65 -10.12 -0.65
N VAL A 25 2.37 -11.29 -0.04
CA VAL A 25 2.92 -11.66 1.27
C VAL A 25 4.45 -11.70 1.25
N SER A 26 5.06 -12.34 0.25
CA SER A 26 6.51 -12.40 0.12
C SER A 26 7.14 -11.00 -0.01
N LEU A 27 6.51 -10.08 -0.76
CA LEU A 27 6.96 -8.70 -0.87
C LEU A 27 6.89 -7.97 0.48
N ILE A 28 5.86 -8.23 1.29
CA ILE A 28 5.71 -7.62 2.61
C ILE A 28 6.75 -8.16 3.60
N GLU A 29 6.99 -9.48 3.63
CA GLU A 29 8.01 -10.10 4.48
C GLU A 29 9.42 -9.59 4.17
N ASP A 30 9.73 -9.37 2.90
CA ASP A 30 10.99 -8.77 2.44
C ASP A 30 11.16 -7.32 2.95
N TRP A 31 10.06 -6.58 3.05
CA TRP A 31 10.06 -5.23 3.61
C TRP A 31 10.20 -5.21 5.13
N GLU A 32 9.50 -6.10 5.82
CA GLU A 32 9.63 -6.27 7.27
C GLU A 32 11.09 -6.61 7.63
N THR A 33 11.71 -7.50 6.87
CA THR A 33 13.13 -7.85 7.00
C THR A 33 14.04 -6.65 6.74
N ALA A 34 13.77 -5.87 5.69
CA ALA A 34 14.57 -4.70 5.36
C ALA A 34 14.45 -3.56 6.38
N LEU A 35 13.29 -3.44 7.05
CA LEU A 35 13.03 -2.44 8.10
C LEU A 35 13.53 -2.87 9.48
N ALA A 36 13.76 -4.16 9.71
CA ALA A 36 14.28 -4.66 10.98
C ALA A 36 15.63 -4.03 11.36
N ASP A 37 16.45 -3.70 10.36
CA ASP A 37 17.77 -3.09 10.54
C ASP A 37 17.75 -1.55 10.46
N VAL A 38 16.59 -0.92 10.27
CA VAL A 38 16.45 0.54 10.11
C VAL A 38 16.16 1.19 11.46
N ASP A 39 17.18 1.76 12.07
CA ASP A 39 17.05 2.53 13.32
C ASP A 39 16.71 4.01 13.06
N VAL A 40 15.59 4.24 12.38
CA VAL A 40 15.07 5.58 12.08
C VAL A 40 13.75 5.79 12.83
N PRO A 41 13.58 6.92 13.55
CA PRO A 41 12.29 7.27 14.16
C PRO A 41 11.16 7.22 13.13
N GLY A 42 10.18 6.35 13.37
CA GLY A 42 9.05 6.10 12.46
C GLY A 42 9.08 4.74 11.75
N ALA A 43 10.23 4.06 11.64
CA ALA A 43 10.34 2.75 10.99
C ALA A 43 9.46 1.67 11.66
N LYS A 44 9.32 1.71 12.99
CA LYS A 44 8.43 0.82 13.76
C LYS A 44 6.94 0.98 13.41
N GLY A 45 6.53 2.15 12.93
CA GLY A 45 5.15 2.38 12.45
C GLY A 45 4.90 1.64 11.15
N ILE A 46 5.84 1.79 10.21
CA ILE A 46 5.79 1.12 8.90
C ILE A 46 5.75 -0.41 9.06
N ALA A 47 6.59 -0.97 9.94
CA ALA A 47 6.57 -2.41 10.23
C ALA A 47 5.21 -2.90 10.76
N ARG A 48 4.51 -2.10 11.57
CA ARG A 48 3.17 -2.46 12.07
C ARG A 48 2.09 -2.41 10.99
N ASP A 49 2.15 -1.41 10.11
CA ASP A 49 1.22 -1.29 8.99
C ASP A 49 1.44 -2.43 7.97
N LEU A 50 2.69 -2.81 7.69
CA LEU A 50 3.04 -3.96 6.85
C LEU A 50 2.50 -5.27 7.42
N ALA A 51 2.70 -5.54 8.71
CA ALA A 51 2.15 -6.72 9.36
C ALA A 51 0.61 -6.76 9.29
N SER A 52 -0.03 -5.59 9.35
CA SER A 52 -1.49 -5.47 9.21
C SER A 52 -1.95 -5.74 7.78
N LEU A 53 -1.22 -5.24 6.78
CA LEU A 53 -1.49 -5.49 5.36
C LEU A 53 -1.37 -6.98 5.05
N ARG A 54 -0.29 -7.62 5.52
CA ARG A 54 -0.05 -9.05 5.36
C ARG A 54 -1.22 -9.87 5.88
N LYS A 55 -1.69 -9.59 7.10
CA LYS A 55 -2.82 -10.28 7.71
C LYS A 55 -4.11 -10.17 6.89
N GLN A 56 -4.37 -9.01 6.28
CA GLN A 56 -5.54 -8.83 5.43
C GLN A 56 -5.47 -9.70 4.17
N ILE A 57 -4.29 -9.80 3.55
CA ILE A 57 -4.06 -10.62 2.36
C ILE A 57 -4.14 -12.11 2.70
N GLU A 58 -3.60 -12.51 3.86
CA GLU A 58 -3.62 -13.90 4.34
C GLU A 58 -5.00 -14.33 4.87
N SER A 59 -5.90 -13.39 5.19
CA SER A 59 -7.22 -13.70 5.79
C SER A 59 -8.15 -14.50 4.88
N GLY A 60 -7.86 -14.59 3.58
CA GLY A 60 -8.71 -15.25 2.58
C GLY A 60 -9.97 -14.46 2.19
N SER A 61 -10.31 -13.41 2.95
CA SER A 61 -11.34 -12.41 2.61
C SER A 61 -10.78 -10.99 2.77
N PRO A 62 -9.83 -10.60 1.89
CA PRO A 62 -9.24 -9.26 1.95
C PRO A 62 -10.30 -8.18 1.81
N ASP A 63 -10.29 -7.25 2.76
CA ASP A 63 -11.13 -6.05 2.75
C ASP A 63 -10.40 -4.95 1.98
N GLY A 64 -10.92 -4.60 0.80
CA GLY A 64 -10.32 -3.65 -0.13
C GLY A 64 -10.17 -2.24 0.46
N GLU A 65 -11.21 -1.72 1.12
CA GLU A 65 -11.20 -0.40 1.77
C GLU A 65 -10.12 -0.35 2.85
N ARG A 66 -10.04 -1.41 3.67
CA ARG A 66 -9.03 -1.50 4.72
C ARG A 66 -7.62 -1.67 4.16
N ILE A 67 -7.46 -2.38 3.06
CA ILE A 67 -6.17 -2.52 2.35
C ILE A 67 -5.73 -1.16 1.81
N ALA A 68 -6.59 -0.43 1.09
CA ALA A 68 -6.32 0.90 0.56
C ALA A 68 -5.93 1.88 1.68
N ALA A 69 -6.66 1.87 2.80
CA ALA A 69 -6.34 2.69 3.97
C ALA A 69 -4.96 2.36 4.57
N ILE A 70 -4.58 1.08 4.63
CA ILE A 70 -3.24 0.68 5.11
C ILE A 70 -2.16 1.15 4.13
N ILE A 71 -2.41 1.03 2.83
CA ILE A 71 -1.48 1.46 1.76
C ILE A 71 -1.25 2.97 1.81
N GLY A 72 -2.29 3.77 1.98
CA GLY A 72 -2.16 5.22 2.16
C GLY A 72 -1.34 5.60 3.40
N ARG A 73 -1.57 4.94 4.55
CA ARG A 73 -0.76 5.16 5.76
C ARG A 73 0.70 4.75 5.57
N LEU A 74 0.96 3.68 4.80
CA LEU A 74 2.31 3.27 4.44
C LEU A 74 2.99 4.34 3.57
N GLY A 75 2.31 4.88 2.56
CA GLY A 75 2.83 5.97 1.73
C GLY A 75 3.21 7.20 2.55
N GLU A 76 2.34 7.63 3.47
CA GLU A 76 2.63 8.77 4.35
C GLU A 76 3.78 8.50 5.32
N SER A 77 3.85 7.29 5.88
CA SER A 77 4.92 6.92 6.81
C SER A 77 6.27 6.79 6.11
N VAL A 78 6.29 6.24 4.89
CA VAL A 78 7.48 6.13 4.05
C VAL A 78 7.95 7.52 3.60
N SER A 79 7.05 8.42 3.20
CA SER A 79 7.43 9.79 2.80
C SER A 79 8.13 10.56 3.92
N ARG A 80 7.72 10.34 5.17
CA ARG A 80 8.34 10.98 6.34
C ARG A 80 9.74 10.46 6.65
N ILE A 81 10.04 9.19 6.33
CA ILE A 81 11.36 8.61 6.60
C ILE A 81 12.32 8.72 5.40
N ALA A 82 11.80 8.84 4.17
CA ALA A 82 12.60 8.91 2.95
C ALA A 82 13.72 9.98 2.98
N PRO A 83 13.48 11.22 3.45
CA PRO A 83 14.51 12.26 3.53
C PRO A 83 15.58 11.98 4.60
N ARG A 84 15.28 11.06 5.54
CA ARG A 84 16.15 10.68 6.65
C ARG A 84 16.96 9.41 6.36
N ALA A 85 16.74 8.79 5.21
CA ALA A 85 17.44 7.58 4.81
C ALA A 85 18.76 7.94 4.11
N ASP A 86 19.89 7.64 4.75
CA ASP A 86 21.23 7.86 4.19
C ASP A 86 21.46 7.14 2.86
N ARG A 87 20.76 6.00 2.65
CA ARG A 87 20.81 5.22 1.42
C ARG A 87 19.39 5.00 0.91
N ASN A 88 19.19 5.25 -0.39
CA ASN A 88 17.93 5.03 -1.11
C ASN A 88 16.80 6.03 -0.82
N GLY A 89 17.09 7.22 -0.28
CA GLY A 89 16.09 8.27 -0.04
C GLY A 89 15.21 8.58 -1.25
N GLU A 90 15.79 8.84 -2.43
CA GLU A 90 15.03 9.08 -3.67
C GLU A 90 14.08 7.92 -4.03
N LYS A 91 14.54 6.67 -3.87
CA LYS A 91 13.73 5.48 -4.16
C LYS A 91 12.56 5.34 -3.18
N LEU A 92 12.78 5.71 -1.92
CA LEU A 92 11.74 5.74 -0.90
C LEU A 92 10.73 6.87 -1.15
N THR A 93 11.17 8.01 -1.68
CA THR A 93 10.29 9.11 -2.08
C THR A 93 9.37 8.68 -3.22
N THR A 94 9.92 8.15 -4.32
CA THR A 94 9.12 7.66 -5.47
C THR A 94 8.12 6.58 -5.03
N LEU A 95 8.53 5.71 -4.13
CA LEU A 95 7.66 4.69 -3.58
C LEU A 95 6.53 5.27 -2.72
N ALA A 96 6.83 6.27 -1.89
CA ALA A 96 5.82 6.92 -1.08
C ALA A 96 4.76 7.59 -1.94
N GLU A 97 5.17 8.20 -3.06
CA GLU A 97 4.27 8.79 -4.05
C GLU A 97 3.34 7.72 -4.65
N VAL A 98 3.89 6.60 -5.11
CA VAL A 98 3.10 5.48 -5.66
C VAL A 98 2.13 4.89 -4.63
N LEU A 99 2.56 4.71 -3.39
CA LEU A 99 1.70 4.18 -2.32
C LEU A 99 0.56 5.16 -1.97
N ASN A 100 0.85 6.46 -1.92
CA ASN A 100 -0.18 7.47 -1.70
C ASN A 100 -1.18 7.50 -2.87
N GLU A 101 -0.68 7.51 -4.10
CA GLU A 101 -1.52 7.51 -5.30
C GLU A 101 -2.40 6.26 -5.35
N SER A 102 -1.86 5.09 -5.03
CA SER A 102 -2.61 3.83 -5.02
C SER A 102 -3.66 3.78 -3.91
N GLY A 103 -3.31 4.23 -2.70
CA GLY A 103 -4.25 4.27 -1.58
C GLY A 103 -5.37 5.31 -1.76
N SER A 104 -5.10 6.40 -2.48
CA SER A 104 -6.10 7.43 -2.81
C SER A 104 -6.95 7.07 -4.03
N ALA A 105 -6.34 6.53 -5.10
CA ALA A 105 -7.07 6.17 -6.32
C ALA A 105 -8.13 5.10 -6.07
N GLN A 106 -7.84 4.11 -5.22
CA GLN A 106 -8.82 3.09 -4.82
C GLN A 106 -9.97 3.67 -3.99
N ALA A 107 -9.70 4.71 -3.19
CA ALA A 107 -10.74 5.38 -2.42
C ALA A 107 -11.65 6.24 -3.32
N ASP A 108 -11.09 6.89 -4.35
CA ASP A 108 -11.85 7.74 -5.27
C ASP A 108 -12.71 6.92 -6.26
N GLU A 109 -12.20 5.80 -6.79
CA GLU A 109 -12.98 4.91 -7.69
C GLU A 109 -14.22 4.31 -6.99
N GLU A 110 -14.10 3.94 -5.71
CA GLU A 110 -15.20 3.37 -4.93
C GLU A 110 -16.28 4.42 -4.60
N ILE A 111 -15.89 5.68 -4.37
CA ILE A 111 -16.83 6.79 -4.14
C ILE A 111 -17.65 7.08 -5.41
N ASP A 112 -17.01 7.08 -6.58
CA ASP A 112 -17.70 7.29 -7.85
C ASP A 112 -18.66 6.14 -8.18
N GLU A 113 -18.30 4.88 -7.91
CA GLU A 113 -19.17 3.74 -8.14
C GLU A 113 -20.34 3.67 -7.13
N ALA A 114 -20.11 4.00 -5.85
CA ALA A 114 -21.16 4.11 -4.85
C ALA A 114 -22.15 5.26 -5.18
N ALA A 115 -21.65 6.40 -5.67
CA ALA A 115 -22.47 7.51 -6.11
C ALA A 115 -23.32 7.13 -7.35
N ALA A 116 -22.72 6.43 -8.33
CA ALA A 116 -23.41 5.93 -9.51
C ALA A 116 -24.47 4.85 -9.17
N ALA A 117 -24.19 3.96 -8.22
CA ALA A 117 -25.12 2.95 -7.75
C ALA A 117 -26.34 3.56 -7.02
N SER A 118 -26.12 4.60 -6.22
CA SER A 118 -27.18 5.32 -5.51
C SER A 118 -28.09 6.10 -6.48
N ALA A 119 -27.53 6.70 -7.53
CA ALA A 119 -28.29 7.37 -8.59
C ALA A 119 -29.17 6.41 -9.40
N ARG A 120 -28.70 5.19 -9.68
CA ARG A 120 -29.48 4.16 -10.39
C ARG A 120 -30.68 3.64 -9.58
N ARG A 121 -30.54 3.49 -8.26
CA ARG A 121 -31.66 3.06 -7.39
C ARG A 121 -32.77 4.11 -7.28
N LYS A 122 -32.42 5.40 -7.30
CA LYS A 122 -33.40 6.50 -7.18
C LYS A 122 -34.24 6.72 -8.44
N LYS A 123 -33.82 6.20 -9.60
CA LYS A 123 -34.55 6.27 -10.88
C LYS A 123 -35.49 5.07 -11.12
N ALA A 124 -35.39 4.03 -10.30
CA ALA A 124 -36.18 2.81 -10.39
C ALA A 124 -37.30 2.71 -9.33
N ALA A 125 -37.50 3.78 -8.53
CA ALA A 125 -38.61 3.96 -7.59
C ALA A 125 -39.51 5.10 -8.09
#